data_AF-A0A7K0BKB3-F1
#
_entry.id   AF-A0A7K0BKB3-F1
#
_cell.length_a   1.000
_cell.length_b   1.000
_cell.length_c   1.000
_cell.angle_alpha   90.00
_cell.angle_beta   90.00
_cell.angle_gamma   90.00
#
_symmetry.space_group_name_H-M   'P 1'
#
loop_
_entity.id
_entity.type
_entity.pdbx_description
1 polymer ?
#
loop_
_entity_poly.entity_id
_entity_poly.type
_entity_poly.pdbx_seq_one_letter_code
_entity_poly.pdbx_strand_id
1 'polypeptide(L)' 'MRELTDVGVPFSFEFVSYSKKKKESNGVKSVTRAMLRRSYTAKQSSLSQQLIAYVDLDEKKNRQFHLPLLLKFNNYTIKP' A
#
# COMPACT_ATOMS: atom_id res chain seq x y z
N MET A 1 -2.15 2.38 -10.22
CA MET A 1 -1.04 2.68 -9.27
C MET A 1 0.33 2.77 -9.95
N ARG A 2 0.75 1.77 -10.75
CA ARG A 2 2.06 1.79 -11.42
C ARG A 2 2.25 2.99 -12.34
N GLU A 3 1.26 3.27 -13.20
CA GLU A 3 1.27 4.40 -14.12
C GLU A 3 1.36 5.75 -13.39
N LEU A 4 0.59 5.94 -12.30
CA LEU A 4 0.66 7.16 -11.49
C LEU A 4 2.06 7.38 -10.90
N THR A 5 2.72 6.31 -10.46
CA THR A 5 4.08 6.40 -9.92
C THR A 5 5.10 6.70 -11.00
N ASP A 6 4.92 6.15 -12.21
CA ASP A 6 5.77 6.39 -13.38
C ASP A 6 5.73 7.86 -13.82
N VAL A 7 4.54 8.46 -13.79
CA VAL A 7 4.31 9.90 -14.06
C VAL A 7 4.70 10.77 -12.84
N GLY A 8 5.13 10.18 -11.72
CA GLY A 8 5.54 10.89 -10.51
C GLY A 8 4.37 11.51 -9.72
N VAL A 9 3.14 11.08 -9.99
CA VAL A 9 1.93 11.59 -9.34
C VAL A 9 1.64 10.81 -8.05
N PRO A 10 1.64 11.48 -6.87
CA PRO A 10 1.26 10.84 -5.62
C PRO A 10 -0.24 10.52 -5.62
N PHE A 11 -0.60 9.42 -4.99
CA PHE A 11 -1.99 8.97 -4.89
C PHE A 11 -2.39 8.71 -3.44
N SER A 12 -3.70 8.81 -3.18
CA SER A 12 -4.28 8.54 -1.86
C SER A 12 -4.93 7.17 -1.80
N PHE A 13 -4.90 6.51 -0.65
CA PHE A 13 -5.60 5.25 -0.41
C PHE A 13 -5.85 5.00 1.07
N GLU A 14 -6.83 4.14 1.35
CA GLU A 14 -7.17 3.68 2.70
C GLU A 14 -7.05 2.16 2.77
N PHE A 15 -6.39 1.66 3.81
CA PHE A 15 -6.17 0.24 4.02
C PHE A 15 -6.29 -0.14 5.49
N VAL A 16 -6.65 -1.39 5.77
CA VAL A 16 -6.63 -1.91 7.14
C VAL A 16 -5.21 -2.30 7.49
N SER A 17 -4.68 -1.71 8.55
CA SER A 17 -3.38 -2.11 9.09
C SER A 17 -3.53 -3.36 9.95
N TYR A 18 -2.93 -4.47 9.51
CA TYR A 18 -2.94 -5.74 10.23
C TYR A 18 -1.53 -6.27 10.41
N SER A 19 -1.16 -6.59 11.65
CA SER A 19 0.12 -7.20 11.99
C SER A 19 -0.07 -8.65 12.40
N LYS A 20 0.21 -9.59 11.49
CA LYS A 20 0.09 -11.03 11.76
C LYS A 20 0.97 -11.49 12.94
N LYS A 21 2.14 -10.87 13.13
CA LYS A 21 3.06 -11.22 14.24
C LYS A 21 2.51 -10.83 15.61
N LYS A 22 1.80 -9.70 15.70
CA LYS A 22 1.22 -9.22 16.96
C LYS A 22 -0.24 -9.65 17.15
N LYS A 23 -0.88 -10.21 16.11
CA LYS A 23 -2.33 -10.46 16.04
C LYS A 23 -3.16 -9.20 16.34
N GLU A 24 -2.62 -8.03 16.00
CA GLU A 24 -3.26 -6.74 16.24
C GLU A 24 -3.56 -6.05 14.91
N SER A 25 -4.77 -5.50 14.82
CA SER A 25 -5.16 -4.56 13.78
C SER A 25 -5.16 -3.15 14.36
N ASN A 26 -4.32 -2.27 13.84
CA ASN A 26 -4.29 -0.84 14.25
C ASN A 26 -5.41 -0.03 13.57
N GLY A 27 -6.44 -0.70 13.04
CA GLY A 27 -7.57 -0.09 12.34
C GLY A 27 -7.25 0.35 10.91
N VAL A 28 -8.14 1.19 10.38
CA VAL A 28 -8.02 1.78 9.04
C VAL A 28 -6.96 2.88 9.08
N LYS A 29 -6.01 2.79 8.15
CA LYS A 29 -5.02 3.82 7.87
C LYS A 29 -5.32 4.47 6.53
N SER A 30 -5.41 5.78 6.55
CA SER A 30 -5.60 6.61 5.36
C SER A 30 -4.29 7.31 5.04
N VAL A 31 -3.83 7.18 3.79
CA VAL A 31 -2.59 7.80 3.30
C VAL A 31 -2.98 8.70 2.15
N THR A 32 -2.67 9.99 2.26
CA THR A 32 -3.06 10.99 1.26
C THR A 32 -2.02 11.13 0.16
N ARG A 33 -0.72 11.02 0.50
CA ARG A 33 0.40 11.19 -0.42
C ARG A 33 1.30 9.96 -0.41
N ALA A 34 0.93 8.96 -1.19
CA ALA A 34 1.75 7.78 -1.37
C ALA A 34 2.34 7.69 -2.78
N MET A 35 3.54 7.12 -2.87
CA MET A 35 4.13 6.68 -4.13
C MET A 35 4.51 5.21 -4.05
N LEU A 36 4.26 4.43 -5.11
CA LEU A 36 4.74 3.05 -5.11
C LEU A 36 6.26 3.05 -5.09
N ARG A 37 6.81 2.12 -4.31
CA ARG A 37 8.23 1.79 -4.39
C ARG A 37 8.36 0.51 -5.20
N ARG A 38 9.38 0.42 -6.06
CA ARG A 38 9.79 -0.88 -6.60
C ARG A 38 10.19 -1.78 -5.43
N SER A 39 9.33 -2.76 -5.11
CA SER A 39 9.68 -3.87 -4.24
C SER A 39 10.86 -4.61 -4.86
N TYR A 40 11.88 -4.95 -4.06
CA TYR A 40 12.99 -5.78 -4.53
C TYR A 40 12.43 -7.15 -4.94
N THR A 41 12.65 -7.50 -6.20
CA THR A 41 12.60 -8.88 -6.73
C THR A 41 11.23 -9.56 -6.75
N ALA A 42 10.51 -9.37 -7.86
CA ALA A 42 9.37 -10.19 -8.30
C ALA A 42 9.72 -11.69 -8.57
N LYS A 43 10.94 -12.13 -8.22
CA LYS A 43 11.50 -13.41 -8.62
C LYS A 43 11.51 -14.48 -7.52
N GLN A 44 11.07 -14.18 -6.29
CA GLN A 44 11.37 -15.06 -5.14
C GLN A 44 10.17 -15.53 -4.29
N SER A 45 8.93 -15.08 -4.49
CA SER A 45 7.82 -15.62 -3.68
C SER A 45 6.42 -15.38 -4.24
N SER A 46 5.56 -16.41 -4.20
CA SER A 46 4.13 -16.33 -4.58
C SER A 46 3.34 -15.32 -3.75
N LEU A 47 3.82 -14.96 -2.54
CA LEU A 47 3.21 -13.96 -1.67
C LEU A 47 3.59 -12.51 -2.03
N SER A 48 4.62 -12.31 -2.86
CA SER A 48 5.08 -10.97 -3.27
C SER A 48 4.09 -10.28 -4.21
N GLN A 49 3.17 -11.01 -4.84
CA GLN A 49 2.12 -10.43 -5.68
C GLN A 49 1.05 -9.67 -4.88
N GLN A 50 0.87 -9.99 -3.60
CA GLN A 50 -0.17 -9.38 -2.77
C GLN A 50 0.36 -8.28 -1.84
N LEU A 51 1.65 -7.93 -1.92
CA LEU A 51 2.28 -7.01 -0.99
C LEU A 51 2.74 -5.75 -1.73
N ILE A 52 2.15 -4.62 -1.36
CA ILE A 52 2.39 -3.31 -1.97
C ILE A 52 3.35 -2.52 -1.09
N ALA A 53 4.55 -2.27 -1.60
CA ALA A 53 5.51 -1.37 -0.97
C ALA A 53 5.26 0.06 -1.47
N TYR A 54 5.21 1.01 -0.53
CA TYR A 54 4.98 2.42 -0.83
C TYR A 54 5.83 3.31 0.07
N VAL A 55 6.07 4.53 -0.40
CA VAL A 55 6.65 5.60 0.40
C VAL A 55 5.53 6.54 0.79
N ASP A 56 5.37 6.75 2.09
CA ASP A 56 4.50 7.77 2.64
C ASP A 56 5.26 9.10 2.57
N LEU A 57 4.82 10.03 1.73
CA LEU A 57 5.51 11.31 1.54
C LEU A 57 5.27 12.30 2.69
N ASP A 58 4.17 12.14 3.43
CA ASP A 58 3.87 12.96 4.61
C ASP A 58 4.79 12.57 5.77
N GLU A 59 4.93 11.27 6.06
CA GLU A 59 5.81 10.78 7.12
C GLU A 59 7.26 10.55 6.67
N LYS A 60 7.53 10.65 5.36
CA LYS A 60 8.81 10.28 4.72
C LYS A 60 9.30 8.88 5.11
N LYS A 61 8.36 7.94 5.26
CA LYS A 61 8.65 6.56 5.72
C LYS A 61 8.31 5.55 4.65
N ASN A 62 9.19 4.56 4.51
CA ASN A 62 8.93 3.39 3.69
C ASN A 62 7.98 2.46 4.44
N ARG A 63 6.87 2.10 3.80
CA ARG A 63 5.84 1.23 4.37
C ARG A 63 5.40 0.20 3.35
N GLN A 64 4.67 -0.79 3.85
CA GLN A 64 4.10 -1.83 3.02
C GLN A 64 2.78 -2.32 3.61
N PHE A 65 1.86 -2.73 2.74
CA PHE A 65 0.58 -3.31 3.14
C PHE A 65 0.19 -4.44 2.18
N HIS A 66 -0.76 -5.27 2.61
CA HIS A 66 -1.32 -6.30 1.76
C HIS A 66 -2.44 -5.72 0.90
N LEU A 67 -2.36 -5.90 -0.43
CA LEU A 67 -3.38 -5.50 -1.40
C LEU A 67 -4.81 -5.93 -1.02
N PRO A 68 -5.09 -7.14 -0.49
CA PRO A 68 -6.44 -7.50 -0.06
C PRO A 68 -6.98 -6.67 1.14
N LEU A 69 -6.13 -5.92 1.83
CA LEU A 69 -6.55 -5.01 2.91
C LEU A 69 -6.85 -3.59 2.41
N LEU A 70 -6.76 -3.36 1.09
CA LEU A 70 -7.10 -2.09 0.47
C LEU A 70 -8.62 -1.89 0.51
N LEU A 71 -9.06 -0.78 1.10
CA LEU A 71 -10.47 -0.42 1.17
C LEU A 71 -10.82 0.62 0.10
N LYS A 72 -9.98 1.63 -0.07
CA LYS A 72 -10.21 2.73 -1.02
C LYS A 72 -8.92 3.13 -1.70
N PHE A 73 -9.05 3.56 -2.94
CA PHE A 73 -7.96 4.06 -3.76
C PHE A 73 -8.41 5.29 -4.53
N ASN A 74 -7.76 6.44 -4.32
CA ASN A 74 -8.03 7.70 -5.01
C ASN A 74 -9.53 8.05 -5.08
N ASN A 75 -10.22 7.92 -3.93
CA ASN A 75 -11.67 8.12 -3.78
C ASN A 75 -12.58 7.02 -4.35
N TYR A 76 -12.02 5.96 -4.93
CA TYR A 76 -12.76 4.76 -5.36
C TYR A 76 -12.76 3.70 -4.25
N THR A 77 -13.94 3.29 -3.81
CA THR A 77 -14.08 2.17 -2.86
C THR A 77 -13.89 0.84 -3.60
N ILE A 78 -12.89 0.07 -3.19
CA ILE A 78 -12.66 -1.28 -3.68
C ILE A 78 -13.67 -2.18 -2.96
N LYS A 79 -14.61 -2.76 -3.70
CA LYS A 79 -15.49 -3.81 -3.17
C LYS A 79 -14.80 -5.17 -3.39
N PRO A 80 -14.85 -6.08 -2.39
CA PRO A 80 -14.29 -7.42 -2.51
C PRO A 80 -14.99 -8.26 -3.57
#